data_AF-A0AB33R9E5-F1
#
_entry.id   AF-A0AB33R9E5-F1
#
_cell.length_a   1.000
_cell.length_b   1.000
_cell.length_c   1.000
_cell.angle_alpha   90.00
_cell.angle_beta   90.00
_cell.angle_gamma   90.00
#
_symmetry.space_group_name_H-M   'P 1'
#
loop_
_entity.id
_entity.type
_entity.pdbx_description
1 polymer ?
#
loop_
_entity_poly.entity_id
_entity_poly.type
_entity_poly.pdbx_seq_one_letter_code
_entity_poly.pdbx_strand_id
1 'polypeptide(L)' 'MTKSTLKELRTTKKMTQQELSSLTGISVRTLARYEKDIHKLRRAKYEKLKSIAGALAVSVDDIFLGVDSDFMN' A
#
# COMPACT_ATOMS: atom_id res chain seq x y z
N MET A 1 -15.47 -5.11 9.26
CA MET A 1 -13.99 -5.00 9.30
C MET A 1 -13.60 -3.62 8.81
N THR A 2 -12.92 -2.83 9.64
CA THR A 2 -12.38 -1.52 9.24
C THR A 2 -11.31 -1.73 8.18
N LYS A 3 -11.51 -1.12 7.02
CA LYS A 3 -10.68 -1.29 5.83
C LYS A 3 -9.41 -0.45 5.97
N SER A 4 -8.22 -1.02 5.77
CA SER A 4 -6.95 -0.32 6.05
C SER A 4 -6.28 0.28 4.81
N THR A 5 -5.71 1.48 4.96
CA THR A 5 -4.87 2.11 3.92
C THR A 5 -3.47 1.48 3.89
N LEU A 6 -2.71 1.67 2.79
CA LEU A 6 -1.31 1.22 2.72
C LEU A 6 -0.46 1.76 3.89
N LYS A 7 -0.69 3.02 4.27
CA LYS A 7 0.01 3.65 5.39
C LYS A 7 -0.29 2.93 6.69
N GLU A 8 -1.56 2.63 6.95
CA GLU A 8 -2.00 1.91 8.16
C GLU A 8 -1.38 0.52 8.22
N LEU A 9 -1.45 -0.24 7.11
CA LEU A 9 -0.83 -1.56 7.01
C LEU A 9 0.68 -1.50 7.34
N ARG A 10 1.40 -0.52 6.78
CA ARG A 10 2.83 -0.30 7.08
C ARG A 10 3.07 0.05 8.54
N THR A 11 2.31 1.00 9.10
CA THR A 11 2.51 1.47 10.48
C THR A 11 2.16 0.40 11.52
N THR A 12 1.18 -0.47 11.23
CA THR A 12 0.86 -1.64 12.07
C THR A 12 2.03 -2.61 12.15
N LYS A 13 2.83 -2.71 11.09
CA LYS A 13 4.08 -3.48 11.06
C LYS A 13 5.28 -2.72 11.66
N LYS A 14 5.07 -1.52 12.20
CA LYS A 14 6.10 -0.63 12.77
C LYS A 14 7.23 -0.29 11.79
N MET A 15 6.92 -0.27 10.49
CA MET A 15 7.90 0.02 9.43
C MET A 15 7.81 1.49 9.03
N THR A 16 8.94 2.11 8.68
CA THR A 16 9.08 3.39 7.99
C THR A 16 8.92 3.22 6.48
N GLN A 17 8.74 4.32 5.75
CA GLN A 17 8.70 4.28 4.28
C GLN A 17 10.05 3.85 3.67
N GLN A 18 11.16 4.21 4.33
CA GLN A 18 12.52 3.81 3.95
C GLN A 18 12.73 2.30 4.10
N GLU A 19 12.25 1.70 5.18
CA GLU A 19 12.34 0.25 5.38
C GLU A 19 11.49 -0.50 4.35
N LEU A 20 10.25 -0.06 4.10
CA LEU A 20 9.42 -0.65 3.05
C LEU A 20 10.04 -0.47 1.66
N SER A 21 10.68 0.67 1.41
CA SER A 21 11.41 0.94 0.16
C SER A 21 12.56 -0.05 -0.03
N SER A 22 13.33 -0.30 1.03
CA SER A 22 14.46 -1.22 1.01
C SER A 22 14.04 -2.67 0.73
N LEU A 23 12.90 -3.11 1.30
CA LEU A 23 12.38 -4.46 1.10
C LEU A 23 11.76 -4.68 -0.29
N THR A 24 11.15 -3.64 -0.86
CA THR A 24 10.38 -3.77 -2.11
C THR A 24 11.14 -3.29 -3.35
N GLY A 25 12.23 -2.55 -3.18
CA GLY A 25 12.93 -1.82 -4.25
C GLY A 25 12.12 -0.64 -4.81
N ILE A 26 10.96 -0.32 -4.23
CA ILE A 26 10.12 0.80 -4.66
C ILE A 26 10.62 2.06 -3.97
N SER A 27 10.91 3.13 -4.72
CA SER A 27 11.35 4.40 -4.11
C SER A 27 10.39 4.92 -3.03
N VAL A 28 10.96 5.50 -1.97
CA VAL A 28 10.21 6.19 -0.90
C VAL A 28 9.19 7.17 -1.46
N ARG A 29 9.57 7.97 -2.48
CA ARG A 29 8.65 8.90 -3.16
C ARG A 29 7.42 8.19 -3.75
N THR A 30 7.61 7.02 -4.36
CA THR A 30 6.50 6.26 -4.93
C THR A 30 5.61 5.68 -3.83
N LEU A 31 6.19 5.15 -2.75
CA LEU A 31 5.43 4.66 -1.60
C LEU A 31 4.62 5.78 -0.94
N ALA A 32 5.23 6.95 -0.70
CA ALA A 32 4.53 8.11 -0.17
C ALA A 32 3.36 8.55 -1.07
N ARG A 33 3.52 8.47 -2.40
CA ARG A 33 2.45 8.75 -3.36
C ARG A 33 1.32 7.72 -3.30
N TYR A 34 1.65 6.44 -3.13
CA TYR A 34 0.66 5.38 -2.93
C TYR A 34 -0.09 5.51 -1.60
N GLU A 35 0.60 5.90 -0.54
CA GLU A 35 -0.01 6.17 0.78
C GLU A 35 -0.92 7.40 0.77
N LYS A 36 -0.64 8.38 -0.11
CA LYS A 36 -1.43 9.61 -0.25
C LYS A 36 -2.64 9.45 -1.18
N ASP A 37 -2.51 8.67 -2.26
CA ASP A 37 -3.52 8.50 -3.31
C ASP A 37 -3.64 7.02 -3.67
N ILE A 38 -4.70 6.40 -3.14
CA ILE A 38 -4.98 4.98 -3.33
C ILE A 38 -5.30 4.65 -4.79
N HIS A 39 -5.82 5.58 -5.61
CA HIS A 39 -6.00 5.34 -7.03
C HIS A 39 -4.65 5.21 -7.77
N LYS A 40 -3.56 5.82 -7.27
CA LYS A 40 -2.22 5.56 -7.81
C LYS A 40 -1.71 4.18 -7.42
N LEU A 41 -2.01 3.73 -6.20
CA LEU A 41 -1.69 2.37 -5.76
C LEU A 41 -2.48 1.35 -6.58
N ARG A 42 -3.79 1.55 -6.77
CA ARG A 42 -4.68 0.66 -7.53
C ARG A 42 -4.28 0.48 -8.99
N ARG A 43 -3.65 1.50 -9.58
CA ARG A 43 -3.12 1.47 -10.96
C ARG A 43 -1.66 1.00 -11.05
N ALA A 44 -1.03 0.62 -9.93
CA ALA A 44 0.33 0.10 -9.96
C ALA A 44 0.37 -1.27 -10.65
N LYS A 45 1.52 -1.62 -11.25
CA LYS A 45 1.74 -2.96 -11.80
C LYS A 45 1.56 -4.00 -10.69
N TYR A 46 0.95 -5.14 -11.02
CA TYR A 46 0.69 -6.23 -10.07
C TYR A 46 1.96 -6.66 -9.31
N GLU A 47 3.12 -6.77 -9.97
CA GLU A 47 4.38 -7.12 -9.31
C GLU A 47 4.77 -6.17 -8.17
N LYS A 48 4.46 -4.87 -8.30
CA LYS A 48 4.68 -3.91 -7.22
C LYS A 48 3.72 -4.15 -6.06
N LEU A 49 2.46 -4.44 -6.36
CA LEU A 49 1.45 -4.75 -5.35
C LEU A 49 1.80 -6.03 -4.59
N LYS A 50 2.22 -7.07 -5.31
CA LYS A 50 2.69 -8.33 -4.74
C LYS A 50 3.93 -8.14 -3.87
N SER A 51 4.89 -7.33 -4.32
CA SER A 51 6.09 -6.98 -3.54
C SER A 51 5.72 -6.26 -2.23
N ILE A 52 4.84 -5.26 -2.29
CA ILE A 52 4.35 -4.55 -1.09
C ILE A 52 3.61 -5.50 -0.15
N ALA A 53 2.69 -6.33 -0.66
CA ALA A 53 1.93 -7.29 0.12
C ALA A 53 2.85 -8.29 0.84
N GLY A 54 3.84 -8.82 0.12
CA GLY A 54 4.86 -9.71 0.67
C GLY A 54 5.68 -9.04 1.78
N ALA A 55 6.15 -7.81 1.56
CA ALA A 55 6.92 -7.07 2.56
C ALA A 55 6.11 -6.75 3.83
N LEU A 56 4.79 -6.58 3.71
CA LEU A 56 3.89 -6.32 4.83
C LEU A 56 3.30 -7.60 5.44
N ALA A 57 3.56 -8.77 4.87
CA ALA A 57 2.95 -10.05 5.25
C ALA A 57 1.42 -9.97 5.31
N VAL A 58 0.81 -9.48 4.22
CA VAL A 58 -0.64 -9.40 3.98
C VAL A 58 -0.95 -9.92 2.57
N SER A 59 -2.23 -10.13 2.26
CA SER A 59 -2.64 -10.41 0.89
C SER A 59 -2.69 -9.14 0.06
N VAL A 60 -2.64 -9.28 -1.28
CA VAL A 60 -2.83 -8.15 -2.18
C VAL A 60 -4.23 -7.55 -1.99
N ASP A 61 -5.25 -8.36 -1.71
CA ASP A 61 -6.62 -7.90 -1.48
C ASP A 61 -6.74 -7.00 -0.25
N ASP A 62 -5.96 -7.26 0.81
CA ASP A 62 -5.94 -6.44 2.02
C ASP A 62 -5.51 -4.98 1.73
N ILE A 63 -4.68 -4.76 0.70
CA ILE A 63 -4.22 -3.43 0.26
C ILE A 63 -5.38 -2.63 -0.38
N PHE A 64 -6.33 -3.33 -1.00
CA PHE A 64 -7.40 -2.73 -1.79
C PHE A 64 -8.64 -2.34 -0.99
N LEU A 65 -8.70 -2.74 0.28
CA LEU A 65 -9.90 -2.61 1.09
C LEU A 65 -10.27 -1.15 1.37
N GLY A 66 -9.33 -0.19 1.39
CA GLY A 66 -9.60 1.23 1.66
C GLY A 66 -10.72 1.83 0.77
N VAL A 67 -11.67 2.53 1.39
CA VAL A 67 -12.74 3.25 0.68
C VAL A 67 -12.14 4.52 0.07
N ASP A 68 -12.19 4.61 -1.26
CA ASP A 68 -12.45 5.90 -1.89
C ASP A 68 -13.96 6.08 -1.82
N SER A 69 -14.43 7.14 -1.17
CA SER A 69 -15.83 7.59 -1.25
C SER A 69 -16.31 7.75 -2.69
N ASP A 70 -15.37 7.88 -3.63
CA ASP A 70 -15.62 8.08 -5.06
C ASP A 70 -16.00 6.81 -5.82
N PHE A 71 -15.92 5.62 -5.20
CA PHE A 71 -16.39 4.37 -5.80
C PHE A 71 -17.90 4.09 -5.56
N MET A 72 -18.59 4.97 -4.83
CA MET A 72 -20.02 4.85 -4.49
C MET A 72 -20.91 5.92 -5.14
N ASN A 73 -20.43 6.59 -6.20
CA ASN A 73 -21.24 7.50 -7.04
C ASN A 73 -21.14 7.12 -8.52
#